data_AF-A0A965ZBY2-F1
#
_entry.id   AF-A0A965ZBY2-F1
#
_cell.length_a   1.000
_cell.length_b   1.000
_cell.length_c   1.000
_cell.angle_alpha   90.00
_cell.angle_beta   90.00
_cell.angle_gamma   90.00
#
_symmetry.space_group_name_H-M   'P 1'
#
loop_
_entity.id
_entity.type
_entity.pdbx_description
1 polymer ?
#
loop_
_entity_poly.entity_id
_entity_poly.type
_entity_poly.pdbx_seq_one_letter_code
_entity_poly.pdbx_strand_id
1 'polypeptide(L)'
;FDPINKHFGVDLVTGDNEPVLATLDGTVILSNWTTETGYVIAIQHRHDLISVYKHNAVLLKKQGDFVVAGEAIAIVGESGEISTGPHLHFEIWYRGNPMNPNNFLRF
;
A
#
# COMPACT_ATOMS: atom_id res chain seq x y z
N PHE A 1 -3.34 -11.34 6.35
CA PHE A 1 -3.81 -12.07 5.16
C PHE A 1 -4.85 -13.11 5.56
N ASP A 2 -6.11 -12.76 5.40
CA ASP A 2 -7.26 -13.63 5.57
C ASP A 2 -8.26 -13.34 4.43
N PRO A 3 -8.22 -14.12 3.34
CA PRO A 3 -9.09 -13.89 2.20
C PRO A 3 -10.57 -14.16 2.50
N ILE A 4 -10.90 -14.92 3.56
CA ILE A 4 -12.27 -15.20 3.98
C ILE A 4 -12.91 -13.92 4.54
N ASN A 5 -12.15 -13.18 5.34
CA ASN A 5 -12.57 -11.89 5.91
C ASN A 5 -12.19 -10.68 5.04
N LYS A 6 -11.82 -10.91 3.76
CA LYS A 6 -11.38 -9.87 2.80
C LYS A 6 -10.17 -9.05 3.26
N HIS A 7 -9.33 -9.61 4.12
CA HIS A 7 -8.08 -8.99 4.57
C HIS A 7 -6.92 -9.46 3.69
N PHE A 8 -6.75 -8.84 2.52
CA PHE A 8 -5.81 -9.31 1.48
C PHE A 8 -4.36 -8.86 1.67
N GLY A 9 -4.06 -8.18 2.76
CA GLY A 9 -2.74 -7.63 3.05
C GLY A 9 -2.09 -8.14 4.32
N VAL A 10 -1.06 -7.43 4.72
CA VAL A 10 -0.44 -7.46 6.05
C VAL A 10 -0.50 -6.07 6.64
N ASP A 11 -0.65 -6.01 7.95
CA ASP A 11 -0.59 -4.76 8.70
C ASP A 11 0.79 -4.64 9.33
N LEU A 12 1.48 -3.56 9.01
CA LEU A 12 2.80 -3.23 9.51
C LEU A 12 2.63 -2.17 10.57
N VAL A 13 2.96 -2.52 11.81
CA VAL A 13 3.03 -1.55 12.90
C VAL A 13 4.25 -0.67 12.68
N THR A 14 4.05 0.63 12.74
CA THR A 14 5.03 1.66 12.40
C THR A 14 4.82 2.86 13.32
N GLY A 15 5.84 3.71 13.48
CA GLY A 15 5.65 5.00 14.11
C GLY A 15 4.74 5.91 13.28
N ASP A 16 4.17 6.92 13.94
CA ASP A 16 3.45 8.00 13.28
C ASP A 16 4.39 8.79 12.37
N ASN A 17 3.86 9.24 11.21
CA ASN A 17 4.58 10.05 10.22
C ASN A 17 5.81 9.40 9.58
N GLU A 18 5.94 8.07 9.63
CA GLU A 18 6.98 7.38 8.89
C GLU A 18 6.72 7.42 7.37
N PRO A 19 7.78 7.50 6.55
CA PRO A 19 7.64 7.47 5.10
C PRO A 19 7.29 6.06 4.62
N VAL A 20 6.25 5.94 3.81
CA VAL A 20 5.96 4.73 3.05
C VAL A 20 6.79 4.76 1.77
N LEU A 21 7.58 3.71 1.57
CA LEU A 21 8.48 3.58 0.42
C LEU A 21 7.93 2.63 -0.64
N ALA A 22 8.16 2.94 -1.91
CA ALA A 22 7.86 2.03 -3.01
C ALA A 22 8.67 0.74 -2.88
N THR A 23 8.00 -0.40 -2.90
CA THR A 23 8.65 -1.72 -2.74
C THR A 23 9.50 -2.07 -3.96
N LEU A 24 9.09 -1.63 -5.15
CA LEU A 24 9.74 -1.87 -6.43
C LEU A 24 9.51 -0.68 -7.37
N ASP A 25 10.30 -0.61 -8.44
CA ASP A 25 10.08 0.34 -9.54
C ASP A 25 8.69 0.12 -10.18
N GLY A 26 8.03 1.20 -10.56
CA GLY A 26 6.73 1.08 -11.22
C GLY A 26 6.05 2.40 -11.51
N THR A 27 4.82 2.30 -11.98
CA THR A 27 3.96 3.45 -12.27
C THR A 27 2.78 3.46 -11.31
N VAL A 28 2.51 4.61 -10.71
CA VAL A 28 1.34 4.81 -9.85
C VAL A 28 0.07 4.69 -10.71
N ILE A 29 -0.74 3.68 -10.45
CA ILE A 29 -2.00 3.43 -11.18
C ILE A 29 -3.22 3.92 -10.42
N LEU A 30 -3.09 4.18 -9.11
CA LEU A 30 -4.12 4.75 -8.25
C LEU A 30 -3.46 5.62 -7.19
N SER A 31 -4.01 6.81 -6.98
CA SER A 31 -3.67 7.71 -5.88
C SER A 31 -4.94 8.48 -5.52
N ASN A 32 -5.67 8.01 -4.50
CA ASN A 32 -6.99 8.55 -4.18
C ASN A 32 -7.33 8.38 -2.69
N TRP A 33 -8.42 9.00 -2.26
CA TRP A 33 -8.99 8.87 -0.93
C TRP A 33 -10.39 8.25 -0.99
N THR A 34 -10.72 7.39 -0.02
CA THR A 34 -12.09 6.93 0.23
C THR A 34 -12.40 6.97 1.72
N THR A 35 -13.68 7.05 2.07
CA THR A 35 -14.12 7.02 3.47
C THR A 35 -13.72 5.73 4.19
N GLU A 36 -13.81 4.59 3.49
CA GLU A 36 -13.54 3.27 4.08
C GLU A 36 -12.03 3.02 4.29
N THR A 37 -11.20 3.29 3.27
CA THR A 37 -9.77 2.89 3.27
C THR A 37 -8.80 4.05 3.42
N GLY A 38 -9.30 5.28 3.54
CA GLY A 38 -8.48 6.47 3.67
C GLY A 38 -7.69 6.77 2.40
N TYR A 39 -6.50 7.34 2.56
CA TYR A 39 -5.59 7.60 1.45
C TYR A 39 -4.91 6.31 0.98
N VAL A 40 -5.13 5.98 -0.29
CA VAL A 40 -4.62 4.77 -0.93
C VAL A 40 -3.74 5.14 -2.12
N ILE A 41 -2.60 4.49 -2.22
CA ILE A 41 -1.76 4.51 -3.41
C ILE A 41 -1.49 3.08 -3.88
N ALA A 42 -1.56 2.86 -5.20
CA ALA A 42 -1.23 1.56 -5.80
C ALA A 42 -0.25 1.75 -6.97
N ILE A 43 0.73 0.85 -7.05
CA ILE A 43 1.80 0.91 -8.05
C ILE A 43 1.77 -0.37 -8.89
N GLN A 44 1.72 -0.20 -10.21
CA GLN A 44 1.95 -1.29 -11.16
C GLN A 44 3.45 -1.45 -11.38
N HIS A 45 3.95 -2.64 -11.06
CA HIS A 45 5.32 -3.07 -11.31
C HIS A 45 5.38 -3.94 -12.58
N ARG A 46 6.59 -4.38 -12.92
CA ARG A 46 6.79 -5.37 -14.00
C ARG A 46 6.15 -6.72 -13.63
N HIS A 47 5.88 -7.53 -14.65
CA HIS A 47 5.34 -8.89 -14.52
C HIS A 47 3.96 -8.97 -13.84
N ASP A 48 3.06 -8.02 -14.12
CA ASP A 48 1.67 -8.01 -13.61
C ASP A 48 1.57 -8.04 -12.07
N LEU A 49 2.57 -7.45 -11.41
CA LEU A 49 2.61 -7.30 -9.97
C LEU A 49 2.12 -5.90 -9.59
N ILE A 50 1.20 -5.81 -8.65
CA ILE A 50 0.71 -4.55 -8.09
C ILE A 50 0.96 -4.56 -6.58
N SER A 51 1.48 -3.46 -6.05
CA SER A 51 1.49 -3.18 -4.62
C SER A 51 0.44 -2.14 -4.27
N VAL A 52 -0.18 -2.27 -3.10
CA VAL A 52 -1.20 -1.34 -2.60
C VAL A 52 -0.85 -0.94 -1.17
N TYR A 53 -0.93 0.35 -0.88
CA TYR A 53 -0.62 0.96 0.41
C TYR A 53 -1.85 1.77 0.86
N LYS A 54 -2.45 1.42 2.00
CA LYS A 54 -3.69 2.05 2.51
C LYS A 54 -3.48 2.74 3.85
N HIS A 55 -4.51 3.46 4.31
CA HIS A 55 -4.55 4.16 5.59
C HIS A 55 -3.50 5.27 5.77
N ASN A 56 -2.91 5.74 4.67
CA ASN A 56 -1.87 6.78 4.71
C ASN A 56 -2.42 8.11 5.26
N ALA A 57 -1.58 8.95 5.86
CA ALA A 57 -1.94 10.31 6.23
C ALA A 57 -1.97 11.24 5.00
N VAL A 58 -1.03 11.05 4.06
CA VAL A 58 -0.91 11.84 2.83
C VAL A 58 -0.24 11.03 1.73
N LEU A 59 -0.60 11.32 0.47
CA LEU A 59 0.01 10.75 -0.72
C LEU A 59 1.00 11.76 -1.33
N LEU A 60 2.23 11.32 -1.60
CA LEU A 60 3.30 12.16 -2.15
C LEU A 60 3.39 12.07 -3.69
N LYS A 61 2.63 11.15 -4.29
CA LYS A 61 2.63 10.85 -5.73
C LYS A 61 1.22 10.85 -6.29
N LYS A 62 1.13 11.11 -7.59
CA LYS A 62 -0.13 11.15 -8.35
C LYS A 62 -0.20 9.99 -9.32
N GLN A 63 -1.42 9.66 -9.74
CA GLN A 63 -1.63 8.68 -10.80
C GLN A 63 -0.87 9.09 -12.06
N GLY A 64 -0.14 8.14 -12.66
CA GLY A 64 0.73 8.34 -13.82
C GLY A 64 2.20 8.58 -13.47
N ASP A 65 2.54 8.91 -12.21
CA ASP A 65 3.93 9.11 -11.81
C ASP A 65 4.70 7.78 -11.88
N PHE A 66 5.93 7.84 -12.40
CA PHE A 66 6.89 6.74 -12.26
C PHE A 66 7.66 6.90 -10.94
N VAL A 67 7.89 5.79 -10.24
CA VAL A 67 8.63 5.74 -8.98
C VAL A 67 9.67 4.64 -9.02
N VAL A 68 10.76 4.82 -8.29
CA VAL A 68 11.82 3.82 -8.11
C VAL A 68 11.72 3.14 -6.74
N ALA A 69 12.26 1.93 -6.62
CA ALA A 69 12.31 1.21 -5.36
C ALA A 69 12.99 2.05 -4.27
N GLY A 70 12.38 2.10 -3.08
CA GLY A 70 12.84 2.90 -1.95
C GLY A 70 12.44 4.37 -2.00
N GLU A 71 11.76 4.84 -3.05
CA GLU A 71 11.26 6.20 -3.13
C GLU A 71 10.06 6.42 -2.19
N ALA A 72 10.02 7.56 -1.50
CA ALA A 72 8.89 7.91 -0.65
C ALA A 72 7.64 8.23 -1.49
N ILE A 73 6.55 7.51 -1.22
CA ILE A 73 5.30 7.59 -1.99
C ILE A 73 4.12 8.09 -1.17
N ALA A 74 4.18 7.94 0.16
CA ALA A 74 3.16 8.38 1.09
C ALA A 74 3.77 8.54 2.49
N ILE A 75 2.98 9.06 3.42
CA ILE A 75 3.28 9.07 4.85
C ILE A 75 2.25 8.21 5.55
N VAL A 76 2.68 7.35 6.46
CA VAL A 76 1.81 6.50 7.28
C VAL A 76 0.80 7.35 8.05
N GLY A 77 -0.41 6.82 8.22
CA GLY A 77 -1.42 7.45 9.07
C GLY A 77 -2.40 6.45 9.66
N GLU A 78 -3.56 6.98 10.03
CA GLU A 78 -4.72 6.26 10.55
C GLU A 78 -5.98 6.73 9.80
N SER A 79 -5.89 6.88 8.48
CA SER A 79 -7.03 7.37 7.70
C SER A 79 -7.96 6.23 7.29
N GLY A 80 -9.27 6.51 7.25
CA GLY A 80 -10.30 5.55 6.86
C GLY A 80 -10.92 4.80 8.03
N GLU A 81 -12.21 4.50 7.93
CA GLU A 81 -13.02 3.92 9.01
C GLU A 81 -12.61 2.49 9.40
N ILE A 82 -11.95 1.76 8.49
CA ILE A 82 -11.53 0.38 8.72
C ILE A 82 -10.17 0.32 9.47
N SER A 83 -9.48 1.44 9.64
CA SER A 83 -8.22 1.49 10.39
C SER A 83 -8.47 1.25 11.89
N THR A 84 -7.64 0.43 12.53
CA THR A 84 -7.73 0.11 13.96
C THR A 84 -6.61 0.76 14.81
N GLY A 85 -5.85 1.69 14.23
CA GLY A 85 -4.74 2.42 14.85
C GLY A 85 -3.68 2.83 13.81
N PRO A 86 -2.59 3.52 14.18
CA PRO A 86 -1.52 3.85 13.23
C PRO A 86 -0.80 2.60 12.73
N HIS A 87 -1.03 2.25 11.46
CA HIS A 87 -0.37 1.14 10.78
C HIS A 87 -0.38 1.36 9.27
N LEU A 88 0.53 0.66 8.58
CA LEU A 88 0.47 0.54 7.13
C LEU A 88 -0.20 -0.77 6.76
N HIS A 89 -1.35 -0.69 6.09
CA HIS A 89 -1.94 -1.85 5.44
C HIS A 89 -1.35 -2.02 4.03
N PHE A 90 -0.66 -3.12 3.82
CA PHE A 90 0.09 -3.41 2.61
C PHE A 90 -0.41 -4.68 1.91
N GLU A 91 -0.70 -4.57 0.62
CA GLU A 91 -1.15 -5.69 -0.21
C GLU A 91 -0.21 -5.90 -1.40
N ILE A 92 -0.11 -7.16 -1.85
CA ILE A 92 0.50 -7.54 -3.11
C ILE A 92 -0.52 -8.32 -3.94
N TRP A 93 -0.63 -7.95 -5.21
CA TRP A 93 -1.49 -8.61 -6.19
C TRP A 93 -0.64 -9.08 -7.37
N TYR A 94 -0.81 -10.33 -7.78
CA TYR A 94 -0.13 -10.90 -8.93
C TYR A 94 -1.16 -11.45 -9.92
N ARG A 95 -1.14 -10.94 -11.15
CA ARG A 95 -2.09 -11.33 -12.21
C ARG A 95 -3.55 -11.28 -11.73
N GLY A 96 -3.90 -10.22 -10.99
CA GLY A 96 -5.25 -9.99 -10.46
C GLY A 96 -5.62 -10.81 -9.22
N ASN A 97 -4.72 -11.64 -8.67
CA ASN A 97 -4.98 -12.42 -7.46
C ASN A 97 -4.20 -11.85 -6.27
N PRO A 98 -4.82 -11.72 -5.09
CA PRO A 98 -4.13 -11.27 -3.89
C PRO A 98 -3.17 -12.36 -3.41
N MET A 99 -1.94 -11.97 -3.10
CA MET A 99 -0.87 -12.84 -2.64
C MET A 99 -0.60 -12.56 -1.17
N ASN A 100 -0.24 -13.58 -0.38
CA ASN A 100 0.21 -13.39 1.00
C ASN A 100 1.57 -12.67 1.01
N PRO A 101 1.65 -11.40 1.47
CA PRO A 101 2.89 -10.61 1.44
C PRO A 101 4.03 -11.21 2.28
N ASN A 102 3.70 -11.97 3.35
CA ASN A 102 4.71 -12.62 4.21
C ASN A 102 5.60 -13.64 3.49
N ASN A 103 5.18 -14.10 2.30
CA ASN A 103 6.00 -15.01 1.49
C ASN A 103 7.10 -14.30 0.69
N PHE A 104 7.01 -12.96 0.57
CA PHE A 104 7.85 -12.15 -0.31
C PHE A 104 8.62 -11.06 0.43
N LEU A 105 8.10 -10.63 1.58
CA LEU A 105 8.72 -9.61 2.42
C LEU A 105 9.45 -10.26 3.59
N ARG A 106 10.68 -9.80 3.83
CA ARG A 106 11.37 -9.93 5.12
C ARG A 106 11.39 -8.56 5.75
N PHE A 107 10.89 -8.47 6.98
CA PHE A 107 10.90 -7.26 7.80
C PHE A 107 12.14 -7.25 8.70
#